data_AF-A0A9P3CSX0-F1
#
_entry.id   AF-A0A9P3CSX0-F1
#
_cell.length_a   1.000
_cell.length_b   1.000
_cell.length_c   1.000
_cell.angle_alpha   90.00
_cell.angle_beta   90.00
_cell.angle_gamma   90.00
#
_symmetry.space_group_name_H-M   'P 1'
#
loop_
_entity.id
_entity.type
_entity.pdbx_description
1 polymer ?
#
loop_
_entity_poly.entity_id
_entity_poly.type
_entity_poly.pdbx_seq_one_letter_code
_entity_poly.pdbx_strand_id
1 'polypeptide(L)'
;MSFSDEVDEVTKSILGFAQAAVRKQFPYLKTEALERVMEDTTADLRLRLAGQEQVIRAAQARTSFMSLSAELRNTIYEMTLRVEDDVDVSQKALVRRHSALLCVSRQIYDEARTIWYGINTFRFHVGDPLYWPSPFSELKWDRDCPQRVREWLSKIGSSACLVKCISLELTTNRTPRGALSDILC
;
A
#
# COMPACT_ATOMS: atom_id res chain seq x y z
N MET A 1 -15.55 -8.84 9.50
CA MET A 1 -16.77 -9.58 9.14
C MET A 1 -16.32 -10.92 8.59
N SER A 2 -16.88 -12.03 9.07
CA SER A 2 -16.58 -13.35 8.51
C SER A 2 -17.46 -13.59 7.27
N PHE A 3 -17.03 -14.48 6.37
CA PHE A 3 -17.82 -14.88 5.20
C PHE A 3 -19.20 -15.43 5.61
N SER A 4 -19.26 -16.12 6.75
CA SER A 4 -20.52 -16.58 7.34
C SER A 4 -21.45 -15.43 7.73
N ASP A 5 -20.91 -14.35 8.30
CA ASP A 5 -21.72 -13.18 8.69
C ASP A 5 -22.30 -12.48 7.45
N GLU A 6 -21.52 -12.37 6.38
CA GLU A 6 -21.95 -11.79 5.11
C GLU A 6 -23.03 -12.65 4.42
N VAL A 7 -22.85 -13.97 4.40
CA VAL A 7 -23.85 -14.91 3.88
C VAL A 7 -25.15 -14.82 4.69
N ASP A 8 -25.06 -14.70 6.02
CA ASP A 8 -26.24 -14.57 6.87
C ASP A 8 -27.02 -13.28 6.64
N GLU A 9 -26.32 -12.17 6.45
CA GLU A 9 -26.93 -10.87 6.16
C GLU A 9 -27.62 -10.86 4.79
N VAL A 10 -26.93 -11.36 3.75
CA VAL A 10 -27.49 -11.46 2.40
C VAL A 10 -28.71 -12.38 2.37
N THR A 11 -28.63 -13.54 3.02
CA THR A 11 -29.74 -14.50 3.03
C THR A 11 -30.96 -13.92 3.76
N LYS A 12 -30.76 -13.16 4.86
CA LYS A 12 -31.84 -12.43 5.54
C LYS A 12 -32.50 -11.37 4.64
N SER A 13 -31.70 -10.66 3.85
CA SER A 13 -32.21 -9.65 2.90
C SER A 13 -33.06 -10.29 1.80
N ILE A 14 -32.57 -11.39 1.20
CA ILE A 14 -33.32 -12.17 0.20
C ILE A 14 -34.65 -12.67 0.78
N LEU A 15 -34.63 -13.14 2.02
CA LEU A 15 -35.82 -13.62 2.72
C LEU A 15 -36.86 -12.51 2.89
N GLY A 16 -36.44 -11.35 3.39
CA GLY A 16 -37.33 -10.21 3.60
C GLY A 16 -38.00 -9.77 2.29
N PHE A 17 -37.24 -9.75 1.19
CA PHE A 17 -37.76 -9.44 -0.13
C PHE A 17 -38.75 -10.51 -0.63
N ALA A 18 -38.37 -11.80 -0.55
CA ALA A 18 -39.21 -12.91 -1.02
C ALA A 18 -40.52 -12.98 -0.23
N GLN A 19 -40.47 -12.80 1.10
CA GLN A 19 -41.63 -12.80 1.97
C GLN A 19 -42.59 -11.64 1.62
N ALA A 20 -42.06 -10.44 1.38
CA ALA A 20 -42.86 -9.29 0.97
C ALA A 20 -43.52 -9.51 -0.40
N ALA A 21 -42.80 -10.07 -1.36
CA ALA A 21 -43.31 -10.38 -2.70
C ALA A 21 -44.42 -11.44 -2.67
N VAL A 22 -44.21 -12.54 -1.94
CA VAL A 22 -45.19 -13.64 -1.84
C VAL A 22 -46.45 -13.20 -1.11
N ARG A 23 -46.34 -12.43 -0.01
CA ARG A 23 -47.51 -11.88 0.70
C ARG A 23 -48.33 -10.93 -0.18
N LYS A 24 -47.66 -10.14 -1.02
CA LYS A 24 -48.33 -9.25 -1.99
C LYS A 24 -49.11 -10.04 -3.03
N GLN A 25 -48.57 -11.18 -3.48
CA GLN A 25 -49.14 -11.97 -4.58
C GLN A 25 -50.19 -12.99 -4.12
N PHE A 26 -50.08 -13.48 -2.87
CA PHE A 26 -51.01 -14.43 -2.27
C PHE A 26 -51.45 -13.98 -0.86
N PRO A 27 -52.39 -13.01 -0.76
CA PRO A 27 -52.77 -12.37 0.51
C PRO A 27 -53.41 -13.33 1.53
N TYR A 28 -54.03 -14.40 1.05
CA TYR A 28 -54.77 -15.38 1.86
C TYR A 28 -53.95 -16.63 2.19
N LEU A 29 -52.67 -16.67 1.80
CA LEU A 29 -51.79 -17.79 2.12
C LEU A 29 -51.56 -17.85 3.64
N LYS A 30 -51.69 -19.04 4.23
CA LYS A 30 -51.43 -19.24 5.66
C LYS A 30 -49.98 -18.85 5.98
N THR A 31 -49.81 -17.93 6.92
CA THR A 31 -48.51 -17.39 7.34
C THR A 31 -47.56 -18.48 7.83
N GLU A 32 -48.07 -19.48 8.56
CA GLU A 32 -47.26 -20.58 9.10
C GLU A 32 -46.67 -21.49 8.01
N ALA A 33 -47.43 -21.76 6.95
CA ALA A 33 -46.96 -22.57 5.83
C ALA A 33 -45.90 -21.82 5.03
N LEU A 34 -46.08 -20.51 4.85
CA LEU A 34 -45.10 -19.65 4.21
C LEU A 34 -43.81 -19.55 5.03
N GLU A 35 -43.90 -19.35 6.33
CA GLU A 35 -42.74 -19.23 7.22
C GLU A 35 -41.89 -20.50 7.22
N ARG A 36 -42.50 -21.70 7.29
CA ARG A 36 -41.75 -22.96 7.17
C ARG A 36 -41.02 -23.09 5.84
N VAL A 37 -41.70 -22.84 4.73
CA VAL A 37 -41.07 -22.92 3.40
C VAL A 37 -39.92 -21.93 3.30
N MET A 38 -40.09 -20.71 3.82
CA MET A 38 -39.05 -19.69 3.84
C MET A 38 -37.86 -20.09 4.73
N GLU A 39 -38.08 -20.65 5.92
CA GLU A 39 -37.03 -21.16 6.80
C GLU A 39 -36.22 -22.30 6.17
N ASP A 40 -36.90 -23.28 5.57
CA ASP A 40 -36.26 -24.40 4.88
C ASP A 40 -35.41 -23.92 3.69
N THR A 41 -35.94 -22.98 2.91
CA THR A 41 -35.21 -22.41 1.77
C THR A 41 -34.00 -21.60 2.24
N THR A 42 -34.11 -20.91 3.38
CA THR A 42 -33.00 -20.15 3.99
C THR A 42 -31.89 -21.07 4.48
N ALA A 43 -32.25 -22.17 5.15
CA ALA A 43 -31.30 -23.16 5.62
C ALA A 43 -30.57 -23.82 4.44
N ASP A 44 -31.29 -24.19 3.38
CA ASP A 44 -30.68 -24.74 2.15
C ASP A 44 -29.74 -23.75 1.48
N LEU A 45 -30.18 -22.50 1.28
CA LEU A 45 -29.37 -21.45 0.65
C LEU A 45 -28.08 -21.17 1.44
N ARG A 46 -28.17 -21.07 2.77
CA ARG A 46 -27.00 -20.90 3.65
C ARG A 46 -26.03 -22.05 3.49
N LEU A 47 -26.51 -23.28 3.56
CA LEU A 47 -25.68 -24.48 3.50
C LEU A 47 -24.97 -24.58 2.14
N ARG A 48 -25.68 -24.25 1.06
CA ARG A 48 -25.11 -24.24 -0.30
C ARG A 48 -24.08 -23.12 -0.48
N LEU A 49 -24.34 -21.91 0.00
CA LEU A 49 -23.41 -20.79 -0.10
C LEU A 49 -22.16 -21.02 0.75
N ALA A 50 -22.31 -21.54 1.97
CA ALA A 50 -21.19 -21.96 2.80
C ALA A 50 -20.36 -23.06 2.12
N GLY A 51 -21.01 -24.02 1.46
CA GLY A 51 -20.34 -25.05 0.66
C GLY A 51 -19.55 -24.50 -0.55
N GLN A 52 -19.88 -23.30 -1.03
CA GLN A 52 -19.15 -22.62 -2.12
C GLN A 52 -18.00 -21.74 -1.62
N GLU A 53 -17.79 -21.61 -0.31
CA GLU A 53 -16.74 -20.75 0.26
C GLU A 53 -15.35 -21.08 -0.32
N GLN A 54 -15.03 -22.38 -0.44
CA GLN A 54 -13.75 -22.80 -1.01
C GLN A 54 -13.61 -22.42 -2.49
N VAL A 55 -14.69 -22.46 -3.26
CA VAL A 55 -14.70 -22.07 -4.69
C VAL A 55 -14.48 -20.57 -4.81
N ILE A 56 -15.16 -19.77 -3.98
CA ILE A 56 -15.01 -18.31 -3.95
C ILE A 56 -13.59 -17.93 -3.52
N ARG A 57 -13.06 -18.57 -2.47
CA ARG A 57 -11.66 -18.37 -2.03
C ARG A 57 -10.66 -18.78 -3.11
N ALA A 58 -10.88 -19.88 -3.80
CA ALA A 58 -10.02 -20.31 -4.90
C ALA A 58 -10.09 -19.33 -6.08
N ALA A 59 -11.26 -18.79 -6.41
CA ALA A 59 -11.43 -17.77 -7.43
C ALA A 59 -10.71 -16.46 -7.04
N GLN A 60 -10.86 -15.99 -5.80
CA GLN A 60 -10.15 -14.83 -5.26
C GLN A 60 -8.63 -15.02 -5.28
N ALA A 61 -8.15 -16.22 -4.93
CA ALA A 61 -6.73 -16.55 -4.97
C ALA A 61 -6.18 -16.53 -6.41
N ARG A 62 -6.96 -16.98 -7.40
CA ARG A 62 -6.59 -16.92 -8.83
C ARG A 62 -6.49 -15.50 -9.37
N THR A 63 -7.24 -14.55 -8.81
CA THR A 63 -7.19 -13.12 -9.17
C THR A 63 -6.24 -12.30 -8.28
N SER A 64 -5.53 -12.94 -7.35
CA SER A 64 -4.62 -12.24 -6.44
C SER A 64 -3.42 -11.65 -7.20
N PHE A 65 -2.91 -10.51 -6.75
CA PHE A 65 -1.64 -9.97 -7.27
C PHE A 65 -0.50 -11.01 -7.22
N MET A 66 -0.53 -11.92 -6.24
CA MET A 66 0.47 -12.99 -6.09
C MET A 66 0.29 -14.16 -7.05
N SER A 67 -0.84 -14.26 -7.76
CA SER A 67 -1.01 -15.25 -8.82
C SER A 67 -0.36 -14.83 -10.15
N LEU A 68 0.04 -13.56 -10.26
CA LEU A 68 0.79 -13.05 -11.41
C LEU A 68 2.21 -13.66 -11.44
N SER A 69 2.78 -13.80 -12.63
CA SER A 69 4.19 -14.18 -12.78
C SER A 69 5.10 -13.13 -12.16
N ALA A 70 6.31 -13.54 -11.76
CA ALA A 70 7.30 -12.62 -11.20
C ALA A 70 7.61 -11.45 -12.15
N GLU A 71 7.66 -11.71 -13.45
CA GLU A 71 7.88 -10.68 -14.48
C GLU A 71 6.79 -9.61 -14.47
N LEU A 72 5.51 -10.01 -14.43
CA LEU A 72 4.39 -9.06 -14.39
C LEU A 72 4.38 -8.27 -13.07
N ARG A 73 4.69 -8.91 -11.95
CA ARG A 73 4.82 -8.20 -10.66
C ARG A 73 5.94 -7.16 -10.71
N ASN A 74 7.08 -7.52 -11.29
CA ASN A 74 8.21 -6.58 -11.47
C ASN A 74 7.83 -5.40 -12.36
N THR A 75 7.11 -5.62 -13.47
CA THR A 75 6.60 -4.53 -14.30
C THR A 75 5.67 -3.60 -13.51
N ILE A 76 4.77 -4.16 -12.70
CA ILE A 76 3.88 -3.35 -11.84
C ILE A 76 4.68 -2.60 -10.78
N TYR A 77 5.69 -3.23 -10.17
CA TYR A 77 6.59 -2.58 -9.23
C TYR A 77 7.31 -1.40 -9.88
N GLU A 78 7.89 -1.59 -11.07
CA GLU A 78 8.54 -0.50 -11.81
C GLU A 78 7.57 0.64 -12.11
N MET A 79 6.36 0.35 -12.59
CA MET A 79 5.36 1.37 -12.91
C MET A 79 4.89 2.17 -11.69
N THR A 80 4.85 1.55 -10.51
CA THR A 80 4.31 2.16 -9.29
C THR A 80 5.36 2.84 -8.43
N LEU A 81 6.59 2.30 -8.44
CA LEU A 81 7.70 2.75 -7.61
C LEU A 81 8.63 3.71 -8.33
N ARG A 82 8.52 3.85 -9.66
CA ARG A 82 9.31 4.83 -10.41
C ARG A 82 8.77 6.23 -10.16
N VAL A 83 9.66 7.12 -9.75
CA VAL A 83 9.42 8.56 -9.75
C VAL A 83 10.14 9.14 -10.96
N GLU A 84 9.44 9.93 -11.78
CA GLU A 84 10.03 10.54 -12.98
C GLU A 84 11.10 11.58 -12.59
N ASP A 85 10.83 12.32 -11.52
CA ASP A 85 11.77 13.26 -10.90
C ASP A 85 12.59 12.59 -9.78
N ASP A 86 13.66 13.26 -9.33
CA ASP A 86 14.40 12.78 -8.18
C ASP A 86 13.53 12.81 -6.90
N VAL A 87 13.70 11.77 -6.08
CA VAL A 87 13.01 11.63 -4.80
C VAL A 87 13.67 12.52 -3.76
N ASP A 88 13.05 13.64 -3.42
CA ASP A 88 13.47 14.50 -2.32
C ASP A 88 13.25 13.79 -0.97
N VAL A 89 14.35 13.40 -0.33
CA VAL A 89 14.34 12.63 0.92
C VAL A 89 13.95 13.51 2.12
N SER A 90 14.10 14.84 2.01
CA SER A 90 13.65 15.79 3.03
C SER A 90 12.13 15.75 3.18
N GLN A 91 11.43 15.52 2.07
CA GLN A 91 9.98 15.45 1.99
C GLN A 91 9.48 14.05 2.33
N LYS A 92 9.53 13.72 3.63
CA LYS A 92 9.05 12.43 4.18
C LYS A 92 7.64 12.04 3.73
N ALA A 93 6.76 13.01 3.48
CA ALA A 93 5.41 12.77 2.98
C ALA A 93 5.40 12.23 1.54
N LEU A 94 6.25 12.76 0.65
CA LEU A 94 6.38 12.27 -0.72
C LEU A 94 7.02 10.90 -0.74
N VAL A 95 8.14 10.72 -0.01
CA VAL A 95 8.80 9.41 0.09
C VAL A 95 7.83 8.33 0.53
N ARG A 96 7.00 8.60 1.56
CA ARG A 96 5.99 7.64 2.04
C ARG A 96 4.90 7.33 1.01
N ARG A 97 4.51 8.30 0.18
CA ARG A 97 3.51 8.08 -0.88
C ARG A 97 4.08 7.16 -1.96
N HIS A 98 5.29 7.43 -2.41
CA HIS A 98 5.93 6.64 -3.45
C HIS A 98 6.39 5.26 -2.95
N SER A 99 6.76 5.14 -1.67
CA SER A 99 7.19 3.87 -1.07
C SER A 99 6.06 3.07 -0.42
N ALA A 100 4.79 3.49 -0.55
CA ALA A 100 3.67 2.88 0.17
C ALA A 100 3.51 1.39 -0.13
N LEU A 101 3.79 0.99 -1.37
CA LEU A 101 3.71 -0.39 -1.81
C LEU A 101 4.67 -1.32 -1.05
N LEU A 102 5.84 -0.80 -0.63
CA LEU A 102 6.82 -1.56 0.17
C LEU A 102 6.28 -1.91 1.56
N CYS A 103 5.24 -1.23 2.05
CA CYS A 103 4.68 -1.44 3.38
C CYS A 103 3.52 -2.46 3.40
N VAL A 104 3.10 -3.00 2.25
CA VAL A 104 1.90 -3.85 2.16
C VAL A 104 2.13 -5.26 2.71
N SER A 105 3.24 -5.91 2.33
CA SER A 105 3.58 -7.25 2.81
C SER A 105 5.09 -7.49 2.77
N ARG A 106 5.57 -8.46 3.57
CA ARG A 106 7.00 -8.83 3.59
C ARG A 106 7.49 -9.33 2.23
N GLN A 107 6.66 -10.10 1.52
CA GLN A 107 6.99 -10.59 0.19
C GLN A 107 7.15 -9.44 -0.80
N ILE A 108 6.19 -8.50 -0.83
CA ILE A 108 6.28 -7.32 -1.71
C ILE A 108 7.51 -6.48 -1.35
N TYR A 109 7.79 -6.31 -0.06
CA TYR A 109 8.96 -5.58 0.39
C TYR A 109 10.27 -6.18 -0.16
N ASP A 110 10.45 -7.50 -0.04
CA ASP A 110 11.68 -8.15 -0.48
C ASP A 110 11.84 -8.15 -2.00
N GLU A 111 10.75 -8.34 -2.76
CA GLU A 111 10.76 -8.30 -4.23
C GLU A 111 10.98 -6.88 -4.76
N ALA A 112 10.29 -5.89 -4.19
CA ALA A 112 10.19 -4.55 -4.78
C ALA A 112 11.22 -3.55 -4.24
N ARG A 113 11.87 -3.80 -3.10
CA ARG A 113 12.89 -2.88 -2.55
C ARG A 113 14.08 -2.69 -3.49
N THR A 114 14.49 -3.74 -4.20
CA THR A 114 15.61 -3.70 -5.15
C THR A 114 15.27 -2.79 -6.32
N ILE A 115 14.01 -2.80 -6.76
CA ILE A 115 13.48 -1.90 -7.79
C ILE A 115 13.43 -0.47 -7.25
N TRP A 116 12.80 -0.24 -6.09
CA TRP A 116 12.70 1.10 -5.49
C TRP A 116 14.05 1.79 -5.35
N TYR A 117 15.05 1.13 -4.75
CA TYR A 117 16.36 1.73 -4.54
C TYR A 117 17.24 1.71 -5.80
N GLY A 118 17.02 0.77 -6.72
CA GLY A 118 17.83 0.59 -7.92
C GLY A 118 17.44 1.48 -9.10
N ILE A 119 16.16 1.88 -9.20
CA ILE A 119 15.68 2.70 -10.34
C ILE A 119 15.58 4.19 -10.02
N ASN A 120 15.35 4.54 -8.74
CA ASN A 120 15.12 5.92 -8.36
C ASN A 120 16.43 6.64 -7.99
N THR A 121 16.46 7.94 -8.27
CA THR A 121 17.50 8.84 -7.80
C THR A 121 17.02 9.55 -6.54
N PHE A 122 17.80 9.51 -5.47
CA PHE A 122 17.44 10.16 -4.21
C PHE A 122 18.16 11.51 -4.11
N ARG A 123 17.40 12.60 -4.04
CA ARG A 123 17.93 13.96 -3.94
C ARG A 123 18.04 14.39 -2.49
N PHE A 124 19.18 14.99 -2.17
CA PHE A 124 19.44 15.67 -0.92
C PHE A 124 19.94 17.06 -1.22
N HIS A 125 19.42 18.05 -0.49
CA HIS A 125 20.05 19.35 -0.43
C HIS A 125 21.21 19.26 0.59
N VAL A 126 22.34 19.88 0.30
CA VAL A 126 23.44 19.94 1.27
C VAL A 126 23.75 21.41 1.53
N GLY A 127 23.36 21.85 2.72
CA GLY A 127 23.62 23.19 3.24
C GLY A 127 25.02 23.36 3.82
N ASP A 128 25.49 24.60 3.90
CA ASP A 128 26.70 24.94 4.64
C ASP A 128 26.43 24.89 6.17
N PRO A 129 27.16 24.09 6.96
CA PRO A 129 27.02 24.06 8.42
C PRO A 129 27.27 25.43 9.07
N LEU A 130 28.04 26.32 8.43
CA LEU A 130 28.41 27.63 8.99
C LEU A 130 27.28 28.68 8.89
N TYR A 131 26.28 28.43 8.03
CA TYR A 131 25.09 29.27 7.89
C TYR A 131 23.83 28.49 8.33
N TRP A 132 23.89 27.87 9.51
CA TRP A 132 22.69 27.46 10.24
C TRP A 132 21.89 28.72 10.64
N PRO A 133 20.55 28.70 10.71
CA PRO A 133 19.76 29.92 10.60
C PRO A 133 20.11 30.88 11.73
N SER A 134 20.46 32.10 11.31
CA SER A 134 20.25 33.29 12.12
C SER A 134 18.85 33.20 12.75
N PRO A 135 18.69 33.45 14.06
CA PRO A 135 17.39 33.40 14.75
C PRO A 135 16.33 34.35 14.15
N PHE A 136 16.70 35.15 13.15
CA PHE A 136 15.85 36.12 12.45
C PHE A 136 15.32 35.65 11.08
N SER A 137 15.61 34.41 10.63
CA SER A 137 15.05 33.89 9.37
C SER A 137 13.75 33.12 9.60
N GLU A 138 12.62 33.76 9.32
CA GLU A 138 11.27 33.16 9.42
C GLU A 138 11.00 32.07 8.36
N LEU A 139 11.89 31.92 7.38
CA LEU A 139 11.83 30.90 6.36
C LEU A 139 12.53 29.62 6.88
N LYS A 140 11.77 28.74 7.55
CA LYS A 140 12.16 27.36 7.88
C LYS A 140 12.38 26.53 6.60
N TRP A 141 13.49 26.73 5.92
CA TRP A 141 13.96 25.80 4.92
C TRP A 141 14.75 24.75 5.70
N ASP A 142 14.27 23.50 5.66
CA ASP A 142 14.96 22.33 6.21
C ASP A 142 16.22 22.12 5.35
N ARG A 143 17.23 22.99 5.51
CA ARG A 143 18.48 22.93 4.74
C ARG A 143 19.27 21.75 5.28
N ASP A 144 19.12 20.65 4.57
CA ASP A 144 19.60 19.34 4.95
C ASP A 144 21.11 19.32 5.19
N CYS A 145 21.47 18.86 6.40
CA CYS A 145 22.83 18.59 6.82
C CYS A 145 23.36 17.33 6.12
N PRO A 146 24.69 17.23 5.83
CA PRO A 146 25.34 15.99 5.36
C PRO A 146 25.01 14.75 6.22
N GLN A 147 24.80 14.98 7.52
CA GLN A 147 24.41 13.96 8.50
C GLN A 147 23.10 13.25 8.16
N ARG A 148 22.13 13.93 7.52
CA ARG A 148 20.85 13.31 7.12
C ARG A 148 21.03 12.24 6.05
N VAL A 149 21.99 12.40 5.13
CA VAL A 149 22.30 11.37 4.14
C VAL A 149 22.78 10.10 4.85
N ARG A 150 23.69 10.25 5.83
CA ARG A 150 24.20 9.14 6.63
C ARG A 150 23.13 8.51 7.51
N GLU A 151 22.29 9.31 8.16
CA GLU A 151 21.15 8.82 8.94
C GLU A 151 20.16 8.05 8.07
N TRP A 152 19.87 8.54 6.87
CA TRP A 152 19.00 7.85 5.93
C TRP A 152 19.61 6.52 5.46
N LEU A 153 20.89 6.53 5.06
CA LEU A 153 21.61 5.30 4.69
C LEU A 153 21.65 4.28 5.85
N SER A 154 21.89 4.75 7.07
CA SER A 154 21.84 3.92 8.28
C SER A 154 20.44 3.34 8.52
N LYS A 155 19.40 4.12 8.26
CA LYS A 155 18.01 3.72 8.47
C LYS A 155 17.52 2.68 7.46
N ILE A 156 17.95 2.77 6.20
CA ILE A 156 17.64 1.77 5.18
C ILE A 156 18.51 0.50 5.33
N GLY A 157 19.59 0.59 6.10
CA GLY A 157 20.41 -0.53 6.55
C GLY A 157 21.04 -1.29 5.38
N SER A 158 20.80 -2.60 5.31
CA SER A 158 21.32 -3.46 4.24
C SER A 158 20.81 -3.06 2.85
N SER A 159 19.73 -2.30 2.74
CA SER A 159 19.22 -1.82 1.45
C SER A 159 20.05 -0.65 0.88
N ALA A 160 20.98 -0.09 1.66
CA ALA A 160 21.87 0.97 1.18
C ALA A 160 22.72 0.54 -0.03
N CYS A 161 23.09 -0.74 -0.12
CA CYS A 161 23.84 -1.27 -1.28
C CYS A 161 23.01 -1.32 -2.57
N LEU A 162 21.69 -1.22 -2.46
CA LEU A 162 20.77 -1.24 -3.61
C LEU A 162 20.57 0.16 -4.21
N VAL A 163 20.98 1.21 -3.49
CA VAL A 163 20.83 2.59 -3.96
C VAL A 163 21.80 2.83 -5.10
N LYS A 164 21.26 3.05 -6.30
CA LYS A 164 22.08 3.26 -7.50
C LYS A 164 22.55 4.69 -7.66
N CYS A 165 21.71 5.67 -7.33
CA CYS A 165 22.02 7.08 -7.56
C CYS A 165 21.54 7.97 -6.41
N ILE A 166 22.42 8.87 -5.99
CA ILE A 166 22.14 9.95 -5.04
C ILE A 166 22.53 11.26 -5.71
N SER A 167 21.58 12.19 -5.79
CA SER A 167 21.80 13.54 -6.29
C SER A 167 22.02 14.47 -5.10
N LEU A 168 23.10 15.24 -5.13
CA LEU A 168 23.44 16.19 -4.06
C LEU A 168 23.38 17.60 -4.64
N GLU A 169 22.44 18.41 -4.16
CA GLU A 169 22.36 19.83 -4.51
C GLU A 169 23.11 20.67 -3.49
N LEU A 170 24.21 21.28 -3.93
CA LEU A 170 25.07 22.11 -3.10
C LEU A 170 24.57 23.56 -3.15
N THR A 171 24.21 24.11 -1.99
CA THR A 171 23.64 25.48 -1.92
C THR A 171 24.70 26.58 -1.74
N THR A 172 25.99 26.26 -1.68
CA THR A 172 27.10 27.22 -1.51
C THR A 172 28.35 26.82 -2.30
N ASN A 173 29.40 27.67 -2.27
CA ASN A 173 30.74 27.49 -2.86
C ASN A 173 31.53 26.24 -2.36
N ARG A 174 30.87 25.27 -1.73
CA ARG A 174 31.50 24.00 -1.36
C ARG A 174 31.89 23.24 -2.60
N THR A 175 33.14 22.79 -2.64
CA THR A 175 33.56 21.84 -3.66
C THR A 175 32.83 20.51 -3.42
N PRO A 176 32.41 19.80 -4.48
CA PRO A 176 31.77 18.49 -4.36
C PRO A 176 32.57 17.51 -3.50
N ARG A 177 33.91 17.63 -3.54
CA ARG A 177 34.84 16.83 -2.74
C ARG A 177 34.68 17.04 -1.23
N GLY A 178 34.48 18.29 -0.78
CA GLY A 178 34.28 18.59 0.64
C GLY A 178 32.93 18.11 1.18
N ALA A 179 31.88 18.19 0.36
CA ALA A 179 30.58 17.64 0.74
C ALA A 179 30.63 16.10 0.83
N LEU A 180 31.32 15.44 -0.11
CA LEU A 180 31.50 13.99 -0.08
C LEU A 180 32.35 13.53 1.11
N SER A 181 33.41 14.26 1.48
CA SER A 181 34.20 13.91 2.67
C SER A 181 33.36 13.95 3.95
N ASP A 182 32.48 14.95 4.10
CA ASP A 182 31.61 15.05 5.28
C ASP A 182 30.57 13.93 5.34
N ILE A 183 30.14 13.41 4.19
CA ILE A 183 29.20 12.28 4.10
C ILE A 183 29.90 10.94 4.39
N LEU A 184 31.16 10.79 3.97
CA LEU A 184 31.91 9.53 4.03
C LEU A 184 32.81 9.35 5.27
N CYS A 185 33.16 10.41 6.00
CA CYS A 185 34.00 10.38 7.22
C CYS A 185 33.17 10.24 8.50
#